data_AF-A0A847HSH6-F1
#
_entry.id   AF-A0A847HSH6-F1
#
_cell.length_a   1.000
_cell.length_b   1.000
_cell.length_c   1.000
_cell.angle_alpha   90.00
_cell.angle_beta   90.00
_cell.angle_gamma   90.00
#
_symmetry.space_group_name_H-M   'P 1'
#
loop_
_entity.id
_entity.type
_entity.pdbx_description
1 polymer ?
#
loop_
_entity_poly.entity_id
_entity_poly.type
_entity_poly.pdbx_seq_one_letter_code
_entity_poly.pdbx_strand_id
1 'polypeptide(L)'
;METNQFLLEIFTFVRSIFSVILGAIAIQLLVFLFLAPSLERSSNAKTMAQAIFSFFMLAIGITMMSLSAIPTLIATLGQGGFPMEIYLGLVLIFSAGGLIFLWHEYRLRNMDASIKRIPQLIFQYTIATVGQLSLVLAVLYLALALTLQNTTTEGWWSMPLSLFIYGLFLCGITQRTCKTAPVSVRAKAGTKIAAPKRRRATARKKK
;
A
#
# COMPACT_ATOMS: atom_id res chain seq x y z
N MET A 1 19.46 -33.69 -4.78
CA MET A 1 18.32 -33.34 -5.68
C MET A 1 17.28 -32.44 -4.99
N GLU A 2 17.23 -32.39 -3.66
CA GLU A 2 16.25 -31.60 -2.89
C GLU A 2 16.42 -30.06 -2.98
N THR A 3 17.65 -29.57 -3.16
CA THR A 3 17.95 -28.12 -3.19
C THR A 3 17.27 -27.39 -4.35
N ASN A 4 17.13 -28.03 -5.51
CA ASN A 4 16.49 -27.45 -6.68
C ASN A 4 14.96 -27.38 -6.51
N GLN A 5 14.37 -28.35 -5.81
CA GLN A 5 12.94 -28.37 -5.51
C GLN A 5 12.57 -27.28 -4.50
N PHE A 6 13.35 -27.15 -3.43
CA PHE A 6 13.16 -26.09 -2.43
C PHE A 6 13.28 -24.68 -3.04
N LEU A 7 14.28 -24.47 -3.90
CA LEU A 7 14.42 -23.21 -4.63
C LEU A 7 13.23 -22.95 -5.55
N LEU A 8 12.75 -23.96 -6.28
CA LEU A 8 11.55 -23.85 -7.12
C LEU A 8 10.30 -23.50 -6.31
N GLU A 9 10.11 -24.10 -5.13
CA GLU A 9 8.97 -23.78 -4.25
C GLU A 9 9.04 -22.35 -3.73
N ILE A 10 10.22 -21.89 -3.31
CA ILE A 10 10.44 -20.50 -2.91
C ILE A 10 10.16 -19.56 -4.09
N PHE A 11 10.69 -19.84 -5.28
CA PHE A 11 10.45 -19.00 -6.46
C PHE A 11 8.99 -18.98 -6.87
N THR A 12 8.28 -20.10 -6.76
CA THR A 12 6.85 -20.20 -7.09
C THR A 12 6.00 -19.43 -6.07
N PHE A 13 6.37 -19.50 -4.80
CA PHE A 13 5.73 -18.75 -3.72
C PHE A 13 5.99 -17.25 -3.83
N VAL A 14 7.24 -16.85 -4.04
CA VAL A 14 7.64 -15.46 -4.31
C VAL A 14 6.87 -14.94 -5.52
N ARG A 15 6.78 -15.72 -6.60
CA ARG A 15 5.97 -15.38 -7.78
C ARG A 15 4.48 -15.20 -7.46
N SER A 16 3.91 -16.04 -6.59
CA SER A 16 2.51 -15.92 -6.17
C SER A 16 2.26 -14.63 -5.39
N ILE A 17 3.09 -14.33 -4.38
CA ILE A 17 3.04 -13.05 -3.65
C ILE A 17 3.22 -11.88 -4.61
N PHE A 18 4.12 -12.01 -5.57
CA PHE A 18 4.34 -11.01 -6.61
C PHE A 18 3.10 -10.75 -7.44
N SER A 19 2.36 -11.79 -7.85
CA SER A 19 1.12 -11.61 -8.60
C SER A 19 0.09 -10.78 -7.84
N VAL A 20 0.04 -10.95 -6.51
CA VAL A 20 -0.88 -10.22 -5.63
C VAL A 20 -0.43 -8.77 -5.45
N ILE A 21 0.86 -8.54 -5.19
CA ILE A 21 1.41 -7.18 -5.05
C ILE A 21 1.34 -6.43 -6.39
N LEU A 22 1.68 -7.08 -7.50
CA LEU A 22 1.59 -6.52 -8.84
C LEU A 22 0.14 -6.21 -9.20
N GLY A 23 -0.81 -7.08 -8.83
CA GLY A 23 -2.25 -6.82 -8.95
C GLY A 23 -2.68 -5.60 -8.13
N ALA A 24 -2.19 -5.45 -6.90
CA ALA A 24 -2.45 -4.28 -6.07
C ALA A 24 -1.87 -2.99 -6.69
N ILE A 25 -0.66 -3.04 -7.25
CA ILE A 25 -0.06 -1.93 -8.00
C ILE A 25 -0.85 -1.62 -9.27
N ALA A 26 -1.35 -2.63 -9.99
CA ALA A 26 -2.18 -2.44 -11.17
C ALA A 26 -3.52 -1.79 -10.83
N ILE A 27 -4.16 -2.20 -9.72
CA ILE A 27 -5.36 -1.55 -9.19
C ILE A 27 -5.06 -0.11 -8.78
N GLN A 28 -3.92 0.14 -8.13
CA GLN A 28 -3.45 1.49 -7.81
C GLN A 28 -3.33 2.35 -9.09
N LEU A 29 -2.78 1.77 -10.15
CA LEU A 29 -2.60 2.41 -11.46
C LEU A 29 -3.92 2.69 -12.15
N LEU A 30 -4.86 1.75 -12.06
CA LEU A 30 -6.23 1.94 -12.52
C LEU A 30 -6.90 3.11 -11.78
N VAL A 31 -6.83 3.13 -10.44
CA VAL A 31 -7.41 4.20 -9.62
C VAL A 31 -6.79 5.56 -9.96
N PHE A 32 -5.48 5.64 -10.16
CA PHE A 32 -4.83 6.89 -10.57
C PHE A 32 -5.17 7.31 -12.00
N LEU A 33 -5.34 6.35 -12.93
CA LEU A 33 -5.80 6.61 -14.29
C LEU A 33 -7.21 7.20 -14.29
N PHE A 34 -8.10 6.68 -13.44
CA PHE A 34 -9.46 7.23 -13.26
C PHE A 34 -9.47 8.58 -12.52
N LEU A 35 -8.44 8.89 -11.74
CA LEU A 35 -8.26 10.22 -11.14
C LEU A 35 -7.76 11.26 -12.14
N ALA A 36 -7.01 10.87 -13.18
CA ALA A 36 -6.41 11.80 -14.15
C ALA A 36 -7.42 12.74 -14.83
N PRO A 37 -8.61 12.30 -15.29
CA PRO A 37 -9.65 13.19 -15.85
C PRO A 37 -10.18 14.20 -14.83
N SER A 38 -10.14 13.88 -13.54
CA SER A 38 -10.57 14.80 -12.48
C SER A 38 -9.53 15.89 -12.16
N LEU A 39 -8.27 15.70 -12.62
CA LEU A 39 -7.17 16.64 -12.39
C LEU A 39 -7.11 17.80 -13.38
N GLU A 40 -7.71 17.65 -14.57
CA GLU A 40 -7.75 18.71 -15.59
C GLU A 40 -8.51 19.96 -15.12
N ARG A 41 -9.31 19.84 -14.06
CA ARG A 41 -10.06 20.96 -13.44
C ARG A 41 -9.27 21.73 -12.39
N SER A 42 -8.04 21.32 -12.06
CA SER A 42 -7.22 21.90 -11.00
C SER A 42 -6.06 22.73 -11.56
N SER A 43 -5.88 23.95 -11.06
CA SER A 43 -4.77 24.84 -11.45
C SER A 43 -3.38 24.28 -11.11
N ASN A 44 -3.30 23.18 -10.36
CA ASN A 44 -2.07 22.57 -9.86
C ASN A 44 -1.87 21.11 -10.35
N ALA A 45 -2.36 20.78 -11.55
CA ALA A 45 -2.28 19.43 -12.12
C ALA A 45 -0.84 18.87 -12.20
N LYS A 46 0.16 19.70 -12.52
CA LYS A 46 1.57 19.29 -12.61
C LYS A 46 2.11 18.80 -11.27
N THR A 47 1.88 19.55 -10.20
CA THR A 47 2.35 19.21 -8.85
C THR A 47 1.64 17.97 -8.31
N MET A 48 0.35 17.80 -8.64
CA MET A 48 -0.40 16.60 -8.30
C MET A 48 0.12 15.35 -9.02
N ALA A 49 0.42 15.44 -10.32
CA ALA A 49 1.01 14.34 -11.07
C ALA A 49 2.38 13.94 -10.49
N GLN A 50 3.19 14.92 -10.07
CA GLN A 50 4.47 14.67 -9.42
C GLN A 50 4.32 13.95 -8.05
N ALA A 51 3.27 14.30 -7.28
CA ALA A 51 2.95 13.60 -6.04
C ALA A 51 2.54 12.15 -6.31
N ILE A 52 1.66 11.92 -7.28
CA ILE A 52 1.22 10.58 -7.70
C ILE A 52 2.42 9.73 -8.13
N PHE A 53 3.28 10.25 -9.00
CA PHE A 53 4.50 9.56 -9.42
C PHE A 53 5.41 9.20 -8.24
N SER A 54 5.55 10.10 -7.27
CA SER A 54 6.37 9.85 -6.08
C SER A 54 5.78 8.72 -5.23
N PHE A 55 4.45 8.62 -5.10
CA PHE A 55 3.80 7.48 -4.43
C PHE A 55 3.95 6.16 -5.20
N PHE A 56 3.98 6.19 -6.54
CA PHE A 56 4.31 5.00 -7.34
C PHE A 56 5.71 4.49 -7.06
N MET A 57 6.70 5.39 -7.10
CA MET A 57 8.09 5.01 -6.84
C MET A 57 8.27 4.53 -5.39
N LEU A 58 7.50 5.08 -4.45
CA LEU A 58 7.44 4.61 -3.07
C LEU A 58 6.91 3.16 -2.98
N ALA A 59 5.84 2.84 -3.73
CA ALA A 59 5.29 1.49 -3.81
C ALA A 59 6.27 0.49 -4.46
N ILE A 60 6.98 0.90 -5.50
CA ILE A 60 8.03 0.10 -6.14
C ILE A 60 9.16 -0.19 -5.15
N GLY A 61 9.62 0.82 -4.41
CA GLY A 61 10.66 0.66 -3.39
C GLY A 61 10.26 -0.34 -2.29
N ILE A 62 9.03 -0.25 -1.79
CA ILE A 62 8.48 -1.24 -0.82
C ILE A 62 8.43 -2.63 -1.44
N THR A 63 8.02 -2.76 -2.70
CA THR A 63 7.95 -4.06 -3.37
C THR A 63 9.33 -4.71 -3.52
N MET A 64 10.36 -3.94 -3.87
CA MET A 64 11.74 -4.43 -3.90
C MET A 64 12.27 -4.82 -2.52
N MET A 65 11.94 -4.04 -1.48
CA MET A 65 12.30 -4.40 -0.10
C MET A 65 11.58 -5.68 0.35
N SER A 66 10.31 -5.86 0.02
CA SER A 66 9.57 -7.09 0.34
C SER A 66 10.10 -8.30 -0.44
N LEU A 67 10.47 -8.11 -1.72
CA LEU A 67 11.05 -9.16 -2.58
C LEU A 67 12.33 -9.76 -1.98
N SER A 68 13.12 -8.94 -1.31
CA SER A 68 14.37 -9.36 -0.70
C SER A 68 14.19 -9.82 0.74
N ALA A 69 13.32 -9.17 1.51
CA ALA A 69 13.09 -9.49 2.92
C ALA A 69 12.37 -10.83 3.12
N ILE A 70 11.33 -11.15 2.33
CA ILE A 70 10.52 -12.36 2.55
C ILE A 70 11.34 -13.64 2.34
N PRO A 71 12.07 -13.83 1.21
CA PRO A 71 12.89 -15.03 1.02
C PRO A 71 13.99 -15.15 2.06
N THR A 72 14.58 -14.01 2.46
CA THR A 72 15.61 -13.97 3.51
C THR A 72 15.04 -14.47 4.83
N LEU A 73 13.85 -14.01 5.23
CA LEU A 73 13.18 -14.47 6.44
C LEU A 73 12.89 -15.98 6.38
N ILE A 74 12.35 -16.47 5.25
CA ILE A 74 12.05 -17.90 5.07
C ILE A 74 13.33 -18.74 5.17
N ALA A 75 14.41 -18.33 4.51
CA ALA A 75 15.70 -19.03 4.56
C ALA A 75 16.29 -19.06 5.98
N THR A 76 16.21 -17.95 6.73
CA THR A 76 16.70 -17.91 8.11
C THR A 76 15.87 -18.76 9.08
N LEU A 77 14.55 -18.89 8.85
CA LEU A 77 13.65 -19.67 9.70
C LEU A 77 13.60 -21.16 9.32
N GLY A 78 13.74 -21.48 8.05
CA GLY A 78 13.67 -22.85 7.50
C GLY A 78 14.98 -23.61 7.51
N GLN A 79 16.06 -23.05 8.08
CA GLN A 79 17.42 -23.62 8.14
C GLN A 79 18.12 -23.89 6.79
N GLY A 80 17.47 -23.61 5.66
CA GLY A 80 18.09 -23.61 4.34
C GLY A 80 18.84 -22.30 4.09
N GLY A 81 20.13 -22.25 4.42
CA GLY A 81 20.97 -21.10 4.11
C GLY A 81 21.15 -20.93 2.59
N PHE A 82 20.88 -19.73 2.07
CA PHE A 82 21.30 -19.41 0.70
C PHE A 82 22.84 -19.32 0.60
N PRO A 83 23.43 -19.65 -0.56
CA PRO A 83 24.81 -19.29 -0.83
C PRO A 83 25.01 -17.77 -0.73
N MET A 84 26.21 -17.36 -0.33
CA MET A 84 26.55 -15.96 -0.02
C MET A 84 26.26 -14.99 -1.17
N GLU A 85 26.42 -15.45 -2.41
CA GLU A 85 26.12 -14.70 -3.63
C GLU A 85 24.64 -14.28 -3.72
N ILE A 86 23.73 -15.19 -3.35
CA ILE A 86 22.28 -14.93 -3.36
C ILE A 86 21.92 -13.98 -2.21
N TYR A 87 22.52 -14.15 -1.03
CA TYR A 87 22.34 -13.23 0.09
C TYR A 87 22.79 -11.80 -0.26
N LEU A 88 23.97 -11.65 -0.88
CA LEU A 88 24.45 -10.34 -1.33
C LEU A 88 23.52 -9.73 -2.38
N GLY A 89 23.02 -10.52 -3.33
CA GLY A 89 22.02 -10.08 -4.30
C GLY A 89 20.73 -9.59 -3.64
N LEU A 90 20.18 -10.34 -2.68
CA LEU A 90 19.00 -9.97 -1.92
C LEU A 90 19.21 -8.67 -1.13
N VAL A 91 20.36 -8.51 -0.46
CA VAL A 91 20.71 -7.30 0.29
C VAL A 91 20.88 -6.08 -0.64
N LEU A 92 21.47 -6.27 -1.83
CA LEU A 92 21.57 -5.20 -2.83
C LEU A 92 20.20 -4.75 -3.33
N ILE A 93 19.30 -5.69 -3.63
CA ILE A 93 17.92 -5.39 -4.03
C ILE A 93 17.19 -4.66 -2.89
N PHE A 94 17.36 -5.11 -1.65
CA PHE A 94 16.79 -4.46 -0.48
C PHE A 94 17.28 -3.02 -0.34
N SER A 95 18.59 -2.82 -0.43
CA SER A 95 19.24 -1.51 -0.32
C SER A 95 18.81 -0.55 -1.44
N ALA A 96 18.76 -1.04 -2.69
CA ALA A 96 18.29 -0.27 -3.84
C ALA A 96 16.81 0.15 -3.66
N GLY A 97 15.95 -0.78 -3.24
CA GLY A 97 14.56 -0.49 -2.91
C GLY A 97 14.43 0.55 -1.80
N GLY A 98 15.23 0.41 -0.74
CA GLY A 98 15.35 1.35 0.37
C GLY A 98 15.73 2.76 -0.08
N LEU A 99 16.75 2.87 -0.94
CA LEU A 99 17.23 4.16 -1.43
C LEU A 99 16.17 4.87 -2.29
N ILE A 100 15.49 4.13 -3.18
CA ILE A 100 14.37 4.65 -3.98
C ILE A 100 13.25 5.15 -3.06
N PHE A 101 12.88 4.35 -2.06
CA PHE A 101 11.86 4.70 -1.07
C PHE A 101 12.21 6.00 -0.35
N LEU A 102 13.40 6.10 0.24
CA LEU A 102 13.84 7.29 0.98
C LEU A 102 13.90 8.53 0.08
N TRP A 103 14.40 8.40 -1.14
CA TRP A 103 14.52 9.52 -2.08
C TRP A 103 13.15 10.12 -2.41
N HIS A 104 12.15 9.27 -2.68
CA HIS A 104 10.81 9.72 -3.01
C HIS A 104 10.02 10.16 -1.78
N GLU A 105 10.25 9.54 -0.62
CA GLU A 105 9.67 10.01 0.64
C GLU A 105 10.15 11.42 0.98
N TYR A 106 11.44 11.70 0.83
CA TYR A 106 12.00 13.03 1.03
C TYR A 106 11.36 14.07 0.10
N ARG A 107 11.17 13.74 -1.19
CA ARG A 107 10.46 14.63 -2.14
C ARG A 107 9.01 14.88 -1.72
N LEU A 108 8.30 13.85 -1.26
CA LEU A 108 6.91 13.96 -0.79
C LEU A 108 6.77 14.80 0.49
N ARG A 109 7.76 14.77 1.38
CA ARG A 109 7.77 15.59 2.60
C ARG A 109 7.81 17.08 2.29
N ASN A 110 8.51 17.48 1.23
CA ASN A 110 8.66 18.87 0.79
C ASN A 110 7.45 19.40 -0.02
N MET A 111 6.44 18.57 -0.29
CA MET A 111 5.23 18.97 -1.01
C MET A 111 4.10 19.41 -0.05
N ASP A 112 3.26 20.31 -0.55
CA ASP A 112 2.08 20.82 0.16
C ASP A 112 1.13 19.70 0.61
N ALA A 113 0.64 19.83 1.85
CA ALA A 113 -0.23 18.85 2.47
C ALA A 113 -1.56 18.63 1.72
N SER A 114 -2.09 19.69 1.10
CA SER A 114 -3.33 19.63 0.33
C SER A 114 -3.21 18.76 -0.93
N ILE A 115 -2.03 18.74 -1.55
CA ILE A 115 -1.77 18.01 -2.79
C ILE A 115 -1.52 16.53 -2.50
N LYS A 116 -0.79 16.22 -1.42
CA LYS A 116 -0.45 14.83 -1.07
C LYS A 116 -1.56 14.03 -0.41
N ARG A 117 -2.64 14.69 0.07
CA ARG A 117 -3.68 14.03 0.87
C ARG A 117 -4.39 12.90 0.14
N ILE A 118 -4.81 13.13 -1.11
CA ILE A 118 -5.56 12.12 -1.88
C ILE A 118 -4.65 10.93 -2.25
N PRO A 119 -3.46 11.12 -2.85
CA PRO A 119 -2.57 10.01 -3.17
C PRO A 119 -2.09 9.25 -1.92
N GLN A 120 -1.89 9.95 -0.80
CA GLN A 120 -1.52 9.35 0.48
C GLN A 120 -2.63 8.44 1.02
N LEU A 121 -3.89 8.87 0.95
CA LEU A 121 -5.05 8.06 1.36
C LEU A 121 -5.14 6.78 0.52
N ILE A 122 -5.06 6.91 -0.81
CA ILE A 122 -5.12 5.75 -1.72
C ILE A 122 -3.97 4.80 -1.40
N PHE A 123 -2.75 5.31 -1.28
CA PHE A 123 -1.58 4.51 -0.92
C PHE A 123 -1.76 3.79 0.43
N GLN A 124 -2.25 4.48 1.46
CA GLN A 124 -2.47 3.90 2.78
C GLN A 124 -3.55 2.80 2.77
N TYR A 125 -4.67 3.04 2.08
CA TYR A 125 -5.72 2.02 1.93
C TYR A 125 -5.21 0.79 1.19
N THR A 126 -4.41 0.97 0.15
CA THR A 126 -3.82 -0.14 -0.60
C THR A 126 -2.88 -0.97 0.27
N ILE A 127 -2.01 -0.33 1.06
CA ILE A 127 -1.15 -1.05 2.00
C ILE A 127 -1.99 -1.79 3.06
N ALA A 128 -3.09 -1.19 3.54
CA ALA A 128 -3.98 -1.84 4.51
C ALA A 128 -4.67 -3.07 3.90
N THR A 129 -5.19 -2.95 2.67
CA THR A 129 -5.81 -4.05 1.95
C THR A 129 -4.81 -5.18 1.69
N VAL A 130 -3.58 -4.87 1.26
CA VAL A 130 -2.53 -5.87 1.07
C VAL A 130 -2.17 -6.55 2.39
N GLY A 131 -2.07 -5.80 3.49
CA GLY A 131 -1.83 -6.35 4.83
C GLY A 131 -2.93 -7.31 5.28
N GLN A 132 -4.20 -6.92 5.14
CA GLN A 132 -5.34 -7.77 5.46
C GLN A 132 -5.41 -9.02 4.58
N LEU A 133 -5.18 -8.87 3.27
CA LEU A 133 -5.17 -9.99 2.34
C LEU A 133 -4.05 -10.98 2.68
N SER A 134 -2.87 -10.47 3.06
CA SER A 134 -1.74 -11.30 3.52
C SER A 134 -2.09 -12.08 4.79
N LEU A 135 -2.78 -11.46 5.75
CA LEU A 135 -3.25 -12.15 6.96
C LEU A 135 -4.26 -13.25 6.64
N VAL A 136 -5.23 -12.97 5.78
CA VAL A 136 -6.23 -13.96 5.33
C VAL A 136 -5.54 -15.13 4.63
N LEU A 137 -4.58 -14.85 3.73
CA LEU A 137 -3.79 -15.90 3.08
C LEU A 137 -2.98 -16.71 4.08
N ALA A 138 -2.39 -16.09 5.10
CA ALA A 138 -1.61 -16.80 6.11
C ALA A 138 -2.48 -17.80 6.90
N VAL A 139 -3.67 -17.36 7.32
CA VAL A 139 -4.65 -18.21 8.02
C VAL A 139 -5.13 -19.34 7.11
N LEU A 140 -5.43 -19.04 5.84
CA LEU A 140 -5.89 -20.02 4.87
C LEU A 140 -4.81 -21.07 4.56
N TYR A 141 -3.55 -20.62 4.41
CA TYR A 141 -2.41 -21.50 4.20
C TYR A 141 -2.21 -22.43 5.40
N LEU A 142 -2.30 -21.90 6.63
CA LEU A 142 -2.23 -22.70 7.85
C LEU A 142 -3.36 -23.74 7.90
N ALA A 143 -4.59 -23.36 7.57
CA ALA A 143 -5.73 -24.26 7.53
C ALA A 143 -5.58 -25.36 6.47
N LEU A 144 -5.02 -25.04 5.30
CA LEU A 144 -4.71 -26.01 4.26
C LEU A 144 -3.59 -26.97 4.71
N ALA A 145 -2.51 -26.45 5.30
CA ALA A 145 -1.40 -27.27 5.78
C ALA A 145 -1.86 -28.32 6.81
N LEU A 146 -2.78 -27.93 7.71
CA LEU A 146 -3.38 -28.82 8.70
C LEU A 146 -4.33 -29.85 8.08
N THR A 147 -5.13 -29.47 7.08
CA THR A 147 -6.11 -30.39 6.45
C THR A 147 -5.47 -31.38 5.49
N LEU A 148 -4.43 -30.98 4.75
CA LEU A 148 -3.72 -31.86 3.82
C LEU A 148 -2.64 -32.74 4.50
N GLN A 149 -2.46 -32.63 5.82
CA GLN A 149 -1.38 -33.30 6.57
C GLN A 149 0.01 -33.08 5.95
N ASN A 150 0.22 -31.93 5.29
CA ASN A 150 1.47 -31.58 4.63
C ASN A 150 2.53 -31.10 5.64
N THR A 151 2.46 -31.60 6.87
CA THR A 151 3.31 -31.26 8.02
C THR A 151 4.59 -32.11 8.07
N THR A 152 4.80 -32.95 7.06
CA THR A 152 5.92 -33.90 6.99
C THR A 152 7.22 -33.27 6.49
N THR A 153 7.17 -32.11 5.84
CA THR A 153 8.36 -31.36 5.40
C THR A 153 8.92 -30.49 6.53
N GLU A 154 10.20 -30.66 6.85
CA GLU A 154 10.89 -29.79 7.80
C GLU A 154 10.76 -28.32 7.39
N GLY A 155 10.39 -27.44 8.34
CA GLY A 155 10.22 -26.01 8.07
C GLY A 155 8.89 -25.59 7.45
N TRP A 156 7.87 -26.48 7.34
CA TRP A 156 6.54 -26.15 6.79
C TRP A 156 5.84 -24.95 7.47
N TRP A 157 6.15 -24.70 8.74
CA TRP A 157 5.60 -23.59 9.55
C TRP A 157 6.28 -22.23 9.27
N SER A 158 7.48 -22.23 8.66
CA SER A 158 8.23 -21.00 8.37
C SER A 158 7.50 -20.10 7.36
N MET A 159 6.85 -20.71 6.35
CA MET A 159 6.05 -20.00 5.34
C MET A 159 4.85 -19.26 5.93
N PRO A 160 3.89 -19.91 6.63
CA PRO A 160 2.74 -19.21 7.19
C PRO A 160 3.15 -18.18 8.25
N LEU A 161 4.19 -18.47 9.04
CA LEU A 161 4.69 -17.54 10.04
C LEU A 161 5.27 -16.26 9.40
N SER A 162 6.10 -16.40 8.37
CA SER A 162 6.66 -15.24 7.66
C SER A 162 5.56 -14.37 7.02
N LEU A 163 4.55 -14.99 6.43
CA LEU A 163 3.41 -14.29 5.83
C LEU A 163 2.56 -13.57 6.89
N PHE A 164 2.37 -14.20 8.04
CA PHE A 164 1.66 -13.62 9.17
C PHE A 164 2.39 -12.40 9.77
N ILE A 165 3.70 -12.52 9.99
CA ILE A 165 4.55 -11.40 10.45
C ILE A 165 4.52 -10.26 9.44
N TYR A 166 4.60 -10.55 8.14
CA TYR A 166 4.52 -9.54 7.09
C TYR A 166 3.15 -8.85 7.07
N GLY A 167 2.06 -9.60 7.18
CA GLY A 167 0.70 -9.06 7.26
C GLY A 167 0.50 -8.16 8.49
N LEU A 168 1.01 -8.58 9.65
CA LEU A 168 0.99 -7.77 10.88
C LEU A 168 1.83 -6.49 10.74
N PHE A 169 2.99 -6.56 10.09
CA PHE A 169 3.84 -5.40 9.84
C PHE A 169 3.12 -4.36 8.98
N LEU A 170 2.52 -4.79 7.86
CA LEU A 170 1.75 -3.90 6.98
C LEU A 170 0.52 -3.30 7.67
N CYS A 171 -0.22 -4.09 8.44
CA CYS A 171 -1.34 -3.62 9.25
C CYS A 171 -0.88 -2.65 10.36
N GLY A 172 0.26 -2.90 10.99
CA GLY A 172 0.84 -2.05 12.02
C GLY A 172 1.24 -0.67 11.49
N ILE A 173 1.80 -0.61 10.28
CA ILE A 173 2.15 0.65 9.60
C ILE A 173 0.89 1.47 9.32
N THR A 174 -0.23 0.83 8.99
CA THR A 174 -1.48 1.52 8.62
C THR A 174 -2.31 1.98 9.82
N GLN A 175 -2.25 1.27 10.95
CA GLN A 175 -2.96 1.65 12.19
C GLN A 175 -2.38 2.91 12.85
N ARG A 176 -1.08 3.18 12.72
CA ARG A 176 -0.45 4.35 13.35
C ARG A 176 -0.86 5.68 12.71
N THR A 177 -1.20 5.68 11.42
CA THR A 177 -1.60 6.90 10.69
C THR A 177 -3.10 7.19 10.78
N CYS A 178 -3.91 6.22 11.19
CA CYS A 178 -5.38 6.36 11.30
C CYS A 178 -5.83 7.06 12.60
N LYS A 179 -4.91 7.27 13.56
CA LYS A 179 -5.22 8.00 14.82
C LYS A 179 -5.25 9.54 14.67
N THR A 180 -4.96 10.08 13.49
CA THR A 180 -4.94 11.54 13.26
C THR A 180 -5.70 11.93 11.99
N ALA A 181 -7.00 11.69 11.97
CA ALA A 181 -7.94 12.55 11.23
C ALA A 181 -9.37 12.27 11.68
N PRO A 182 -9.90 12.96 12.71
CA PRO A 182 -11.32 13.26 12.69
C PRO A 182 -11.53 14.18 11.49
N VAL A 183 -11.88 13.61 10.33
CA VAL A 183 -12.55 14.38 9.30
C VAL A 183 -13.90 14.72 9.91
N SER A 184 -13.97 15.85 10.63
CA SER A 184 -15.25 16.49 10.90
C SER A 184 -15.78 16.95 9.54
N VAL A 185 -16.50 16.06 8.87
CA VAL A 185 -17.44 16.45 7.83
C VAL A 185 -18.53 17.22 8.58
N ARG A 186 -18.27 18.49 8.87
CA ARG A 186 -19.33 19.45 9.20
C ARG A 186 -20.09 19.69 7.90
N ALA A 187 -20.94 18.74 7.55
CA ALA A 187 -21.98 18.91 6.57
C ALA A 187 -22.86 20.07 7.04
N LYS A 188 -22.62 21.28 6.54
CA LYS A 188 -23.65 22.32 6.51
C LYS A 188 -24.63 21.94 5.42
N ALA A 189 -25.56 21.05 5.75
CA ALA A 189 -26.73 20.76 4.94
C ALA A 189 -27.94 20.65 5.88
N GLY A 190 -28.42 21.83 6.30
CA GLY A 190 -29.67 22.02 7.03
C GLY A 190 -30.48 23.06 6.28
N THR A 191 -31.23 22.58 5.30
CA THR A 191 -32.29 23.23 4.55
C THR A 191 -33.16 24.16 5.40
N LYS A 192 -33.33 25.41 4.97
CA LYS A 192 -34.62 26.11 5.03
C LYS A 192 -34.83 26.90 3.74
N ILE A 193 -35.64 26.32 2.86
CA ILE A 193 -36.35 27.01 1.78
C ILE A 193 -37.67 27.56 2.36
N ALA A 194 -38.17 28.64 1.74
CA ALA A 194 -39.48 29.31 1.85
C ALA A 194 -39.48 30.58 2.74
N ALA A 195 -39.98 31.75 2.32
CA ALA A 195 -40.92 32.09 1.24
C ALA A 195 -40.77 33.57 0.82
N PRO A 196 -41.35 34.01 -0.33
CA PRO A 196 -41.12 35.33 -0.91
C PRO A 196 -42.07 36.39 -0.32
N LYS A 197 -41.60 37.63 -0.09
CA LYS A 197 -42.47 38.75 0.33
C LYS A 197 -42.22 40.03 -0.48
N ARG A 198 -42.97 40.11 -1.57
CA ARG A 198 -43.81 41.24 -1.99
C ARG A 198 -43.17 42.64 -2.12
N ARG A 199 -42.94 43.00 -3.38
CA ARG A 199 -42.81 44.37 -3.93
C ARG A 199 -43.98 45.27 -3.48
N ARG A 200 -43.69 46.46 -2.93
CA ARG A 200 -44.48 47.71 -3.15
C ARG A 200 -43.64 48.95 -2.81
N ALA A 201 -43.69 49.90 -3.74
CA ALA A 201 -43.05 51.21 -3.72
C ALA A 201 -43.68 52.16 -2.68
N THR A 202 -42.92 53.18 -2.22
CA THR A 202 -43.15 54.62 -2.54
C THR A 202 -42.17 55.54 -1.79
N ALA A 203 -41.67 56.54 -2.54
CA ALA A 203 -41.24 57.91 -2.20
C ALA A 203 -40.96 58.34 -0.73
N ARG A 204 -39.91 59.15 -0.51
CA ARG A 204 -40.01 60.64 -0.38
C ARG A 204 -38.72 61.32 0.18
N LYS A 205 -38.09 62.15 -0.68
CA LYS A 205 -37.40 63.45 -0.50
C LYS A 205 -36.57 63.84 0.77
N LYS A 206 -35.38 64.39 0.45
CA LYS A 206 -34.68 65.62 0.94
C LYS A 206 -34.23 65.71 2.41
N LYS A 207 -32.94 65.98 2.61
CA LYS A 207 -32.40 67.35 2.60
C LYS A 207 -30.96 67.34 2.12
#